data_AF-A0A5P2HAW5-F1
#
_entry.id   AF-A0A5P2HAW5-F1
#
_cell.length_a   1.000
_cell.length_b   1.000
_cell.length_c   1.000
_cell.angle_alpha   90.00
_cell.angle_beta   90.00
_cell.angle_gamma   90.00
#
_symmetry.space_group_name_H-M   'P 1'
#
loop_
_entity.id
_entity.type
_entity.pdbx_description
1 polymer ?
#
loop_
_entity_poly.entity_id
_entity_poly.type
_entity_poly.pdbx_seq_one_letter_code
_entity_poly.pdbx_strand_id
1 'polypeptide(L)'
;MTESVGRFPGAHIRFYGASTVLMVNFIFLILRVMSQNWSRKLVVFVGIAWFSTAINAQVPPIQSFGLTNGEQDQRTRQQQESRERAAAINAPAVRGEAIARAEYPALHNEAPCFRITQSQLEVPKDLPPAMQAIGASALPMDPFAFAQQWLSHYAGECIGKQGEK
;
A
#
# COMPACT_ATOMS: atom_id res chain seq x y z
N MET A 1 35.64 18.86 21.19
CA MET A 1 36.38 19.69 20.20
C MET A 1 37.16 18.71 19.34
N THR A 2 36.55 18.14 18.31
CA THR A 2 36.39 18.78 17.00
C THR A 2 35.01 18.54 16.40
N GLU A 3 34.45 19.58 15.81
CA GLU A 3 33.10 19.66 15.26
C GLU A 3 33.22 19.62 13.72
N SER A 4 32.59 18.63 13.06
CA SER A 4 32.47 18.58 11.61
C SER A 4 31.01 18.76 11.21
N VAL A 5 30.61 20.02 10.99
CA VAL A 5 29.27 20.36 10.49
C VAL A 5 29.25 20.16 8.97
N GLY A 6 28.81 18.98 8.54
CA GLY A 6 28.34 18.74 7.18
C GLY A 6 26.85 19.05 7.09
N ARG A 7 26.49 20.18 6.47
CA ARG A 7 25.09 20.52 6.16
C ARG A 7 24.69 19.88 4.83
N PHE A 8 23.95 18.78 4.92
CA PHE A 8 23.17 18.20 3.81
C PHE A 8 21.69 18.15 4.23
N PRO A 9 20.74 18.49 3.34
CA PRO A 9 19.32 18.46 3.67
C PRO A 9 18.79 17.02 3.62
N GLY A 10 18.13 16.60 4.70
CA GLY A 10 17.20 15.47 4.68
C GLY A 10 17.82 14.08 4.80
N ALA A 11 18.26 13.71 6.01
CA ALA A 11 18.07 12.39 6.65
C ALA A 11 19.21 12.12 7.65
N HIS A 12 18.87 12.11 8.94
CA HIS A 12 19.76 11.57 9.97
C HIS A 12 19.71 10.05 9.94
N ILE A 13 20.71 9.39 9.35
CA ILE A 13 20.92 7.95 9.52
C ILE A 13 22.09 7.76 10.49
N ARG A 14 21.75 7.33 11.71
CA ARG A 14 22.71 6.99 12.75
C ARG A 14 23.10 5.52 12.55
N PHE A 15 24.22 5.25 11.89
CA PHE A 15 24.76 3.90 11.78
C PHE A 15 25.35 3.47 13.13
N TYR A 16 24.60 2.66 13.87
CA TYR A 16 25.15 1.87 14.97
C TYR A 16 25.95 0.71 14.38
N GLY A 17 27.21 0.59 14.82
CA GLY A 17 28.14 -0.43 14.36
C GLY A 17 27.57 -1.83 14.53
N ALA A 18 27.44 -2.56 13.41
CA ALA A 18 27.08 -3.96 13.37
C ALA A 18 28.25 -4.77 12.80
N SER A 19 28.64 -5.78 13.57
CA SER A 19 29.79 -6.64 13.43
C SER A 19 29.91 -7.30 12.05
N THR A 20 31.10 -7.27 11.46
CA THR A 20 31.47 -7.84 10.14
C THR A 20 31.07 -9.31 9.95
N VAL A 21 30.86 -10.05 11.04
CA VAL A 21 30.47 -11.48 11.04
C VAL A 21 29.05 -11.71 10.48
N LEU A 22 28.12 -10.76 10.67
CA LEU A 22 26.74 -10.87 10.18
C LEU A 22 26.67 -10.68 8.65
N MET A 23 27.52 -9.81 8.12
CA MET A 23 27.52 -9.48 6.70
C MET A 23 28.05 -10.67 5.84
N VAL A 24 29.05 -11.39 6.33
CA VAL A 24 29.61 -12.57 5.64
C VAL A 24 28.62 -13.73 5.64
N ASN A 25 27.90 -13.98 6.74
CA ASN A 25 26.88 -15.03 6.80
C ASN A 25 25.70 -14.76 5.83
N PHE A 26 25.30 -13.50 5.68
CA PHE A 26 24.22 -13.12 4.77
C PHE A 26 24.61 -13.34 3.30
N ILE A 27 25.84 -13.01 2.91
CA ILE A 27 26.35 -13.22 1.55
C ILE A 27 26.44 -14.73 1.23
N PHE A 28 26.90 -15.56 2.17
CA PHE A 28 26.93 -17.01 1.99
C PHE A 28 25.53 -17.61 1.84
N LEU A 29 24.53 -17.09 2.55
CA LEU A 29 23.14 -17.53 2.43
C LEU A 29 22.58 -17.25 1.03
N ILE A 30 22.83 -16.06 0.48
CA ILE A 30 22.38 -15.67 -0.87
C ILE A 30 23.06 -16.53 -1.94
N LEU A 31 24.37 -16.76 -1.83
CA LEU A 31 25.10 -17.62 -2.76
C LEU A 31 24.58 -19.07 -2.74
N ARG A 32 24.22 -19.60 -1.57
CA ARG A 32 23.66 -20.95 -1.44
C ARG A 32 22.25 -21.06 -2.04
N VAL A 33 21.41 -20.04 -1.86
CA VAL A 33 20.05 -19.97 -2.44
C VAL A 33 20.10 -19.84 -3.97
N MET A 34 21.03 -19.05 -4.52
CA MET A 34 21.18 -18.92 -5.97
C MET A 34 21.76 -20.18 -6.63
N SER A 35 22.59 -20.95 -5.93
CA SER A 35 23.17 -22.20 -6.46
C SER A 35 22.17 -23.35 -6.58
N GLN A 36 21.08 -23.35 -5.83
CA GLN A 36 20.14 -24.49 -5.80
C GLN A 36 19.08 -24.45 -6.91
N ASN A 37 18.88 -23.28 -7.53
CA ASN A 37 17.87 -23.09 -8.59
C ASN A 37 18.43 -23.35 -10.01
N TRP A 38 19.76 -23.38 -10.19
CA TRP A 38 20.39 -23.45 -11.52
C TRP A 38 20.66 -24.89 -12.02
N SER A 39 20.59 -25.90 -11.15
CA SER A 39 20.96 -27.28 -11.51
C SER A 39 19.80 -28.17 -12.00
N ARG A 40 18.56 -27.67 -12.08
CA ARG A 40 17.39 -28.48 -12.51
C ARG A 40 17.02 -28.33 -13.99
N LYS A 41 17.65 -27.44 -14.75
CA LYS A 41 17.22 -27.12 -16.13
C LYS A 41 18.14 -27.58 -17.26
N LEU A 42 19.19 -28.37 -16.99
CA LEU A 42 20.25 -28.64 -17.98
C LEU A 42 20.45 -30.10 -18.41
N VAL A 43 19.52 -31.02 -18.15
CA VAL A 43 19.74 -32.46 -18.46
C VAL A 43 18.82 -33.06 -19.54
N VAL A 44 17.90 -32.30 -20.15
CA VAL A 44 17.06 -32.86 -21.22
C VAL A 44 17.10 -31.95 -22.43
N PHE A 45 18.11 -32.11 -23.30
CA PHE A 45 18.07 -31.80 -24.75
C PHE A 45 19.40 -32.25 -25.39
N VAL A 46 19.68 -33.56 -25.37
CA VAL A 46 20.66 -34.16 -26.27
C VAL A 46 19.95 -35.29 -27.00
N GLY A 47 19.74 -35.11 -28.31
CA GLY A 47 19.19 -36.11 -29.21
C GLY A 47 17.91 -35.67 -29.89
N ILE A 48 18.03 -34.98 -31.03
CA ILE A 48 17.60 -35.47 -32.36
C ILE A 48 18.25 -34.51 -33.36
N ALA A 49 19.07 -35.08 -34.23
CA ALA A 49 19.71 -34.39 -35.34
C ALA A 49 18.88 -34.62 -36.63
N TRP A 50 19.06 -33.68 -37.56
CA TRP A 50 18.78 -33.76 -39.01
C TRP A 50 17.36 -33.38 -39.51
N PHE A 51 17.41 -32.58 -40.59
CA PHE A 51 16.37 -32.12 -41.52
C PHE A 51 15.56 -30.86 -41.16
N SER A 52 15.97 -29.73 -41.75
CA SER A 52 15.12 -28.96 -42.68
C SER A 52 15.92 -27.87 -43.43
N THR A 53 15.62 -27.76 -44.72
CA THR A 53 16.23 -26.92 -45.74
C THR A 53 16.02 -25.43 -45.51
N ALA A 54 17.03 -24.62 -45.85
CA ALA A 54 16.93 -23.16 -45.79
C ALA A 54 16.07 -22.63 -46.96
N ILE A 55 14.89 -22.07 -46.65
CA ILE A 55 14.19 -21.12 -47.52
C ILE A 55 14.45 -19.73 -46.94
N ASN A 56 15.35 -18.98 -47.56
CA ASN A 56 15.56 -17.58 -47.21
C ASN A 56 14.66 -16.72 -48.10
N ALA A 57 13.49 -16.34 -47.59
CA ALA A 57 12.68 -15.28 -48.18
C ALA A 57 13.23 -13.94 -47.67
N GLN A 58 14.14 -13.32 -48.42
CA GLN A 58 14.56 -11.95 -48.14
C GLN A 58 13.45 -11.00 -48.57
N VAL A 59 12.60 -10.60 -47.62
CA VAL A 59 11.71 -9.46 -47.81
C VAL A 59 12.55 -8.20 -47.64
N PRO A 60 12.70 -7.35 -48.69
CA PRO A 60 13.45 -6.10 -48.55
C PRO A 60 12.79 -5.21 -47.49
N PRO A 61 13.57 -4.44 -46.70
CA PRO A 61 12.99 -3.53 -45.73
C PRO A 61 12.19 -2.46 -46.48
N ILE A 62 10.87 -2.58 -46.44
CA ILE A 62 9.96 -1.52 -46.87
C ILE A 62 10.22 -0.36 -45.91
N GLN A 63 10.75 0.75 -46.44
CA GLN A 63 11.06 1.96 -45.69
C GLN A 63 9.73 2.61 -45.26
N SER A 64 9.18 2.13 -44.16
CA SER A 64 7.88 2.53 -43.62
C SER A 64 8.05 3.40 -42.36
N PHE A 65 8.92 4.41 -42.44
CA PHE A 65 9.21 5.34 -41.34
C PHE A 65 7.95 5.98 -40.71
N GLY A 66 6.82 6.06 -41.44
CA GLY A 66 5.54 6.54 -40.90
C GLY A 66 4.63 5.46 -40.30
N LEU A 67 4.67 4.22 -40.78
CA LEU A 67 3.83 3.12 -40.27
C LEU A 67 4.42 2.50 -39.00
N THR A 68 5.75 2.46 -38.89
CA THR A 68 6.46 1.95 -37.70
C THR A 68 6.20 2.84 -36.48
N ASN A 69 6.12 4.17 -36.66
CA ASN A 69 5.84 5.11 -35.59
C ASN A 69 4.42 4.94 -35.04
N GLY A 70 3.42 4.77 -35.92
CA GLY A 70 2.04 4.54 -35.49
C GLY A 70 1.87 3.23 -34.71
N GLU A 71 2.54 2.16 -35.12
CA GLU A 71 2.49 0.88 -34.39
C GLU A 71 3.25 0.97 -33.05
N GLN A 72 4.38 1.67 -33.00
CA GLN A 72 5.13 1.91 -31.77
C GLN A 72 4.32 2.76 -30.76
N ASP A 73 3.58 3.76 -31.23
CA ASP A 73 2.68 4.57 -30.42
C ASP A 73 1.53 3.72 -29.85
N GLN A 74 0.94 2.83 -30.67
CA GLN A 74 -0.11 1.91 -30.20
C GLN A 74 0.41 0.96 -29.11
N ARG A 75 1.60 0.39 -29.28
CA ARG A 75 2.25 -0.46 -28.27
C ARG A 75 2.48 0.29 -26.97
N THR A 76 2.94 1.54 -27.06
CA THR A 76 3.23 2.38 -25.89
C THR A 76 1.95 2.69 -25.11
N ARG A 77 0.85 3.03 -25.82
CA ARG A 77 -0.47 3.26 -25.18
C ARG A 77 -1.00 2.02 -24.49
N GLN A 78 -0.90 0.85 -25.14
CA GLN A 78 -1.32 -0.43 -24.55
C GLN A 78 -0.53 -0.76 -23.28
N GLN A 79 0.79 -0.56 -23.30
CA GLN A 79 1.63 -0.77 -22.11
C GLN A 79 1.31 0.22 -20.99
N GLN A 80 1.01 1.47 -21.35
CA GLN A 80 0.65 2.49 -20.37
C GLN A 80 -0.68 2.16 -19.70
N GLU A 81 -1.69 1.80 -20.47
CA GLU A 81 -2.99 1.38 -19.94
C GLU A 81 -2.86 0.14 -19.02
N SER A 82 -1.99 -0.82 -19.39
CA SER A 82 -1.74 -1.99 -18.53
C SER A 82 -1.10 -1.58 -17.19
N ARG A 83 -0.16 -0.63 -17.21
CA ARG A 83 0.48 -0.09 -16.00
C ARG A 83 -0.51 0.66 -15.13
N GLU A 84 -1.37 1.49 -15.72
CA GLU A 84 -2.40 2.25 -14.99
C GLU A 84 -3.42 1.34 -14.32
N ARG A 85 -3.92 0.32 -15.04
CA ARG A 85 -4.82 -0.68 -14.47
C ARG A 85 -4.15 -1.46 -13.34
N ALA A 86 -2.88 -1.84 -13.50
CA ALA A 86 -2.11 -2.50 -12.45
C ALA A 86 -1.93 -1.59 -11.23
N ALA A 87 -1.64 -0.30 -11.44
CA ALA A 87 -1.50 0.67 -10.36
C ALA A 87 -2.81 0.88 -9.59
N ALA A 88 -3.95 0.92 -10.28
CA ALA A 88 -5.27 1.04 -9.65
C ALA A 88 -5.62 -0.16 -8.76
N ILE A 89 -5.24 -1.39 -9.18
CA ILE A 89 -5.49 -2.62 -8.42
C ILE A 89 -4.54 -2.73 -7.22
N ASN A 90 -3.28 -2.32 -7.38
CA ASN A 90 -2.27 -2.37 -6.33
C ASN A 90 -2.28 -1.13 -5.41
N ALA A 91 -3.19 -0.19 -5.65
CA ALA A 91 -3.35 0.97 -4.77
C ALA A 91 -3.69 0.47 -3.35
N PRO A 92 -3.03 1.00 -2.31
CA PRO A 92 -3.28 0.57 -0.94
C PRO A 92 -4.72 0.89 -0.55
N ALA A 93 -5.56 -0.13 -0.48
CA ALA A 93 -6.91 -0.03 0.04
C ALA A 93 -6.84 -0.08 1.57
N VAL A 94 -6.88 1.08 2.22
CA VAL A 94 -7.09 1.16 3.67
C VAL A 94 -8.56 0.82 3.94
N ARG A 95 -8.85 -0.46 4.15
CA ARG A 95 -10.16 -0.93 4.63
C ARG A 95 -10.05 -1.10 6.14
N GLY A 96 -10.85 -0.36 6.89
CA GLY A 96 -11.06 -0.67 8.30
C GLY A 96 -11.76 -2.02 8.43
N GLU A 97 -11.37 -2.83 9.40
CA GLU A 97 -12.13 -4.04 9.74
C GLU A 97 -13.56 -3.64 10.12
N ALA A 98 -14.54 -4.29 9.49
CA ALA A 98 -15.93 -4.11 9.86
C ALA A 98 -16.15 -4.80 11.21
N ILE A 99 -16.12 -4.02 12.30
CA ILE A 99 -16.48 -4.54 13.62
C ILE A 99 -17.95 -4.97 13.56
N ALA A 100 -18.24 -6.17 14.08
CA ALA A 100 -19.60 -6.68 14.19
C ALA A 100 -20.50 -5.66 14.89
N ARG A 101 -21.80 -5.68 14.57
CA ARG A 101 -22.82 -4.73 15.05
C ARG A 101 -22.61 -4.46 16.55
N ALA A 102 -22.10 -3.26 16.85
CA ALA A 102 -21.65 -2.92 18.18
C ALA A 102 -22.87 -2.75 19.10
N GLU A 103 -22.98 -3.63 20.09
CA GLU A 103 -23.76 -3.36 21.31
C GLU A 103 -23.06 -2.21 22.05
N TYR A 104 -23.81 -1.36 22.77
CA TYR A 104 -23.20 -0.33 23.61
C TYR A 104 -22.34 -0.98 24.71
N PRO A 105 -20.99 -0.88 24.67
CA PRO A 105 -20.16 -1.38 25.75
C PRO A 105 -20.46 -0.61 27.04
N ALA A 106 -20.51 -1.35 28.16
CA ALA A 106 -20.65 -0.75 29.47
C ALA A 106 -19.37 0.03 29.85
N LEU A 107 -19.52 1.25 30.35
CA LEU A 107 -18.40 2.03 30.89
C LEU A 107 -18.02 1.50 32.27
N HIS A 108 -16.71 1.41 32.51
CA HIS A 108 -16.23 1.06 33.84
C HIS A 108 -16.30 2.26 34.77
N ASN A 109 -16.94 2.08 35.93
CA ASN A 109 -17.10 3.10 36.95
C ASN A 109 -15.90 3.03 37.92
N GLU A 110 -14.91 3.91 37.72
CA GLU A 110 -13.74 4.04 38.58
C GLU A 110 -13.72 5.43 39.23
N ALA A 111 -13.25 5.58 40.47
CA ALA A 111 -12.98 6.88 41.06
C ALA A 111 -11.46 7.14 41.12
N PRO A 112 -10.94 8.31 40.70
CA PRO A 112 -11.66 9.48 40.19
C PRO A 112 -12.13 9.33 38.73
N CYS A 113 -13.30 9.89 38.40
CA CYS A 113 -13.90 9.84 37.06
C CYS A 113 -14.11 11.22 36.44
N PHE A 114 -14.13 11.28 35.11
CA PHE A 114 -14.49 12.46 34.33
C PHE A 114 -15.90 12.28 33.76
N ARG A 115 -16.77 13.27 33.97
CA ARG A 115 -18.15 13.23 33.50
C ARG A 115 -18.27 13.80 32.10
N ILE A 116 -18.82 13.02 31.17
CA ILE A 116 -19.12 13.51 29.82
C ILE A 116 -20.31 14.45 29.90
N THR A 117 -20.10 15.74 29.68
CA THR A 117 -21.23 16.71 29.69
C THR A 117 -21.89 16.81 28.33
N GLN A 118 -21.08 16.89 27.28
CA GLN A 118 -21.54 16.96 25.90
C GLN A 118 -20.45 16.44 24.97
N SER A 119 -20.85 15.77 23.92
CA SER A 119 -19.99 15.26 22.85
C SER A 119 -20.50 15.86 21.54
N GLN A 120 -19.58 16.43 20.75
CA GLN A 120 -19.91 17.02 19.46
C GLN A 120 -19.05 16.36 18.39
N LEU A 121 -19.69 15.93 17.32
CA LEU A 121 -19.02 15.39 16.14
C LEU A 121 -18.86 16.52 15.13
N GLU A 122 -17.62 16.92 14.86
CA GLU A 122 -17.31 17.97 13.88
C GLU A 122 -16.86 17.35 12.55
N VAL A 123 -17.34 17.92 11.45
CA VAL A 123 -17.00 17.49 10.09
C VAL A 123 -15.84 18.32 9.55
N PRO A 124 -14.73 17.69 9.12
CA PRO A 124 -13.59 18.42 8.56
C PRO A 124 -13.96 19.27 7.34
N LYS A 125 -13.40 20.48 7.29
CA LYS A 125 -13.62 21.44 6.19
C LYS A 125 -12.89 21.07 4.89
N ASP A 126 -11.92 20.15 4.98
CA ASP A 126 -11.13 19.70 3.83
C ASP A 126 -11.84 18.62 2.99
N LEU A 127 -13.04 18.21 3.41
CA LEU A 127 -13.86 17.24 2.67
C LEU A 127 -14.57 17.90 1.48
N PRO A 128 -14.87 17.16 0.39
CA PRO A 128 -15.73 17.65 -0.68
C PRO A 128 -17.10 18.11 -0.15
N PRO A 129 -17.73 19.18 -0.70
CA PRO A 129 -18.98 19.72 -0.17
C PRO A 129 -20.12 18.70 -0.03
N ALA A 130 -20.21 17.75 -0.96
CA ALA A 130 -21.19 16.67 -0.87
C ALA A 130 -20.98 15.76 0.35
N MET A 131 -19.73 15.46 0.71
CA MET A 131 -19.40 14.64 1.89
C MET A 131 -19.58 15.45 3.18
N GLN A 132 -19.34 16.77 3.14
CA GLN A 132 -19.63 17.64 4.28
C GLN A 132 -21.13 17.69 4.59
N ALA A 133 -21.97 17.81 3.56
CA ALA A 133 -23.42 17.86 3.74
C ALA A 133 -23.99 16.58 4.37
N ILE A 134 -23.44 15.42 3.99
CA ILE A 134 -23.79 14.12 4.57
C ILE A 134 -23.25 14.05 6.02
N GLY A 135 -21.96 14.30 6.24
CA GLY A 135 -21.39 14.23 7.60
C GLY A 135 -22.00 15.21 8.61
N ALA A 136 -22.51 16.36 8.16
CA ALA A 136 -23.09 17.40 9.02
C ALA A 136 -24.59 17.20 9.27
N SER A 137 -25.20 16.22 8.61
CA SER A 137 -26.64 16.00 8.67
C SER A 137 -27.00 15.14 9.89
N ALA A 138 -27.95 15.65 10.67
CA ALA A 138 -28.48 14.98 11.86
C ALA A 138 -29.69 14.07 11.54
N LEU A 139 -29.95 13.78 10.26
CA LEU A 139 -31.08 12.93 9.88
C LEU A 139 -30.77 11.46 10.21
N PRO A 140 -31.70 10.69 10.79
CA PRO A 140 -31.46 9.28 11.14
C PRO A 140 -31.11 8.37 9.96
N MET A 141 -31.46 8.76 8.73
CA MET A 141 -31.16 8.02 7.51
C MET A 141 -29.76 8.32 6.95
N ASP A 142 -29.04 9.25 7.56
CA ASP A 142 -27.69 9.61 7.16
C ASP A 142 -26.68 8.53 7.54
N PRO A 143 -25.72 8.17 6.66
CA PRO A 143 -24.62 7.27 6.97
C PRO A 143 -23.86 7.56 8.27
N PHE A 144 -23.78 8.81 8.72
CA PHE A 144 -23.01 9.19 9.92
C PHE A 144 -23.85 9.47 11.17
N ALA A 145 -25.18 9.43 11.09
CA ALA A 145 -26.05 9.70 12.24
C ALA A 145 -25.83 8.73 13.40
N PHE A 146 -25.41 7.49 13.11
CA PHE A 146 -25.09 6.50 14.14
C PHE A 146 -24.01 7.00 15.11
N ALA A 147 -23.03 7.78 14.64
CA ALA A 147 -21.91 8.23 15.45
C ALA A 147 -22.38 9.24 16.51
N GLN A 148 -23.27 10.16 16.12
CA GLN A 148 -23.86 11.11 17.06
C GLN A 148 -24.81 10.42 18.04
N GLN A 149 -25.61 9.47 17.57
CA GLN A 149 -26.47 8.65 18.43
C GLN A 149 -25.64 7.87 19.46
N TRP A 150 -24.51 7.31 19.02
CA TRP A 150 -23.60 6.56 19.87
C TRP A 150 -22.98 7.43 20.96
N LEU A 151 -22.47 8.60 20.58
CA LEU A 151 -21.89 9.56 21.52
C LEU A 151 -22.92 10.13 22.50
N SER A 152 -24.17 10.26 22.06
CA SER A 152 -25.27 10.75 22.90
C SER A 152 -25.67 9.72 23.98
N HIS A 153 -25.49 8.42 23.72
CA HIS A 153 -25.78 7.37 24.69
C HIS A 153 -24.96 7.51 25.99
N TYR A 154 -23.72 8.01 25.88
CA TYR A 154 -22.81 8.18 27.02
C TYR A 154 -22.84 9.58 27.62
N ALA A 155 -23.73 10.47 27.16
CA ALA A 155 -23.86 11.80 27.74
C ALA A 155 -24.32 11.69 29.21
N GLY A 156 -23.56 12.27 30.12
CA GLY A 156 -23.80 12.25 31.56
C GLY A 156 -23.13 11.09 32.31
N GLU A 157 -22.58 10.09 31.60
CA GLU A 157 -21.81 8.98 32.17
C GLU A 157 -20.43 9.43 32.64
N CYS A 158 -19.85 8.67 33.58
CA CYS A 158 -18.52 8.91 34.10
C CYS A 158 -17.52 7.92 33.50
N ILE A 159 -16.43 8.44 32.93
CA ILE A 159 -15.33 7.64 32.37
C ILE A 159 -14.13 7.69 33.31
N GLY A 160 -13.63 6.50 33.68
CA GLY A 160 -12.37 6.32 34.44
C GLY A 160 -11.13 6.30 33.53
N LYS A 161 -9.95 6.17 34.12
CA LYS A 161 -8.68 6.16 33.37
C LYS A 161 -8.60 4.98 32.38
N GLN A 162 -9.28 3.87 32.66
CA GLN A 162 -9.28 2.68 31.82
C GLN A 162 -10.37 2.65 30.74
N GLY A 163 -10.91 3.82 30.36
CA GLY A 163 -11.96 3.95 29.34
C GLY A 163 -11.61 3.43 27.93
N GLU A 164 -10.37 2.99 27.70
CA GLU A 164 -9.94 2.28 26.50
C GLU A 164 -9.29 0.95 26.91
N LYS A 165 -10.03 -0.15 26.80
CA LYS A 165 -9.47 -1.49 26.73
C LYS A 165 -10.04 -2.23 25.53
#